data_AF-A0A6P3Z3C4-F1
#
_entry.id   AF-A0A6P3Z3C4-F1
#
_cell.length_a   1.000
_cell.length_b   1.000
_cell.length_c   1.000
_cell.angle_alpha   90.00
_cell.angle_beta   90.00
_cell.angle_gamma   90.00
#
_symmetry.space_group_name_H-M   'P 1'
#
loop_
_entity.id
_entity.type
_entity.pdbx_description
1 polymer ?
#
loop_
_entity_poly.entity_id
_entity_poly.type
_entity_poly.pdbx_seq_one_letter_code
_entity_poly.pdbx_strand_id
1 'polypeptide(L)'
;MGDSSVTESSKSSGGGGGGGGGSEASRIGDVKQWLAHEFGQAGKEVPQFEYTPRSVAYLHNLATLSQAKTQASKILASDFRLKAAEYRSQSARIREILEHVGLAQEGLPSNVVGSVQVLANVANLLNIRDTELSSFLVAMGDISLRKTGVEEKRAKVQKESKVLLDYTRKAIARLTYLKRTLAQLEDDIAPCEAQMENWKTNLAVMAAKERQYLQQCANYKAMLNRVGYTPEI
;
A
#
# COMPACT_ATOMS: atom_id res chain seq x y z
N MET A 1 -42.58 -40.47 -4.60
CA MET A 1 -43.56 -40.90 -5.63
C MET A 1 -44.63 -39.83 -5.64
N GLY A 2 -44.44 -38.77 -6.44
CA GLY A 2 -45.15 -38.58 -7.72
C GLY A 2 -46.43 -37.78 -7.41
N ASP A 3 -46.63 -36.55 -7.84
CA ASP A 3 -46.61 -36.12 -9.23
C ASP A 3 -46.43 -34.60 -9.38
N SER A 4 -45.92 -34.21 -10.53
CA SER A 4 -45.58 -32.85 -10.96
C SER A 4 -46.80 -32.12 -11.52
N SER A 5 -46.89 -30.80 -11.36
CA SER A 5 -47.46 -29.98 -12.42
C SER A 5 -46.75 -28.63 -12.53
N VAL A 6 -45.97 -28.54 -13.59
CA VAL A 6 -45.36 -27.35 -14.14
C VAL A 6 -46.45 -26.60 -14.92
N THR A 7 -46.62 -25.30 -14.67
CA THR A 7 -47.29 -24.40 -15.61
C THR A 7 -46.32 -23.31 -16.04
N GLU A 8 -45.75 -23.56 -17.20
CA GLU A 8 -45.04 -22.59 -18.03
C GLU A 8 -46.08 -21.71 -18.73
N SER A 9 -45.88 -20.39 -18.73
CA SER A 9 -46.66 -19.45 -19.55
C SER A 9 -45.74 -18.40 -20.14
N SER A 10 -45.26 -18.71 -21.35
CA SER A 10 -45.32 -17.88 -22.55
C SER A 10 -45.23 -16.35 -22.40
N LYS A 11 -44.02 -15.85 -22.64
CA LYS A 11 -43.65 -14.83 -23.66
C LYS A 11 -44.66 -13.69 -23.93
N SER A 12 -44.26 -12.47 -23.58
CA SER A 12 -44.63 -11.25 -24.30
C SER A 12 -43.38 -10.43 -24.59
N SER A 13 -43.00 -10.42 -25.87
CA SER A 13 -42.03 -9.52 -26.47
C SER A 13 -42.75 -8.26 -26.95
N GLY A 14 -42.29 -7.10 -26.51
CA GLY A 14 -42.58 -5.77 -27.04
C GLY A 14 -41.86 -4.77 -26.13
N GLY A 15 -40.89 -3.98 -26.57
CA GLY A 15 -40.86 -3.21 -27.80
C GLY A 15 -40.91 -1.73 -27.40
N GLY A 16 -39.75 -1.06 -27.45
CA GLY A 16 -39.65 0.39 -27.70
C GLY A 16 -39.87 1.34 -26.53
N GLY A 17 -38.75 1.83 -25.98
CA GLY A 17 -38.40 3.27 -25.98
C GLY A 17 -39.38 4.30 -25.40
N GLY A 18 -38.97 4.95 -24.31
CA GLY A 18 -39.47 6.27 -23.93
C GLY A 18 -39.80 6.45 -22.46
N GLY A 19 -38.79 6.41 -21.56
CA GLY A 19 -39.03 6.51 -20.11
C GLY A 19 -37.94 7.25 -19.32
N GLY A 20 -37.12 8.10 -19.95
CA GLY A 20 -35.99 8.76 -19.28
C GLY A 20 -36.35 9.99 -18.45
N GLY A 21 -37.36 10.78 -18.87
CA GLY A 21 -37.61 12.10 -18.27
C GLY A 21 -38.24 12.11 -16.88
N GLY A 22 -39.09 11.11 -16.57
CA GLY A 22 -39.78 11.04 -15.27
C GLY A 22 -38.87 10.65 -14.10
N SER A 23 -37.85 9.82 -14.35
CA SER A 23 -36.90 9.39 -13.32
C SER A 23 -35.92 10.51 -12.95
N GLU A 24 -35.49 11.31 -13.92
CA GLU A 24 -34.55 12.41 -13.65
C GLU A 24 -35.19 13.56 -12.90
N ALA A 25 -36.43 13.95 -13.24
CA ALA A 25 -37.15 14.99 -12.51
C ALA A 25 -37.37 14.62 -11.03
N SER A 26 -37.68 13.36 -10.75
CA SER A 26 -37.81 12.85 -9.38
C SER A 26 -36.47 12.92 -8.64
N ARG A 27 -35.38 12.45 -9.25
CA ARG A 27 -34.02 12.49 -8.66
C ARG A 27 -33.55 13.92 -8.38
N ILE A 28 -33.88 14.87 -9.25
CA ILE A 28 -33.59 16.30 -9.04
C ILE A 28 -34.33 16.83 -7.81
N GLY A 29 -35.60 16.45 -7.64
CA GLY A 29 -36.40 16.81 -6.46
C GLY A 29 -35.78 16.28 -5.17
N ASP A 30 -35.42 14.99 -5.14
CA ASP A 30 -34.81 14.32 -3.99
C ASP A 30 -33.47 14.96 -3.60
N VAL A 31 -32.62 15.27 -4.60
CA VAL A 31 -31.34 15.96 -4.39
C VAL A 31 -31.54 17.37 -3.85
N LYS A 32 -32.51 18.13 -4.36
CA LYS A 32 -32.81 19.49 -3.87
C LYS A 32 -33.27 19.47 -2.42
N GLN A 33 -34.18 18.56 -2.07
CA GLN A 33 -34.66 18.42 -0.70
C GLN A 33 -33.55 18.00 0.26
N TRP A 34 -32.71 17.03 -0.15
CA TRP A 34 -31.57 16.59 0.63
C TRP A 34 -30.54 17.70 0.85
N LEU A 35 -30.18 18.46 -0.20
CA LEU A 35 -29.27 19.59 -0.08
C LEU A 35 -29.84 20.67 0.83
N ALA A 36 -31.12 21.02 0.71
CA ALA A 36 -31.77 21.99 1.59
C ALA A 36 -31.74 21.54 3.05
N HIS A 37 -31.96 20.25 3.33
CA HIS A 37 -31.87 19.68 4.68
C HIS A 37 -30.45 19.75 5.25
N GLU A 38 -29.44 19.26 4.52
CA GLU A 38 -28.06 19.21 5.01
C GLU A 38 -27.44 20.61 5.17
N PHE A 39 -27.65 21.50 4.20
CA PHE A 39 -27.16 22.88 4.29
C PHE A 39 -27.95 23.68 5.34
N GLY A 40 -29.26 23.43 5.47
CA GLY A 40 -30.08 23.99 6.55
C GLY A 40 -29.59 23.61 7.94
N GLN A 41 -29.24 22.33 8.16
CA GLN A 41 -28.61 21.89 9.42
C GLN A 41 -27.26 22.56 9.68
N ALA A 42 -26.52 22.92 8.63
CA ALA A 42 -25.24 23.63 8.72
C ALA A 42 -25.38 25.16 8.80
N GLY A 43 -26.61 25.71 8.78
CA GLY A 43 -26.86 27.15 8.75
C GLY A 43 -26.35 27.86 7.50
N LYS A 44 -26.25 27.14 6.37
CA LYS A 44 -25.74 27.64 5.09
C LYS A 44 -26.83 27.56 4.02
N GLU A 45 -26.74 28.42 3.02
CA GLU A 45 -27.58 28.31 1.82
C GLU A 45 -26.99 27.30 0.83
N VAL A 46 -27.86 26.66 0.04
CA VAL A 46 -27.43 25.72 -1.02
C VAL A 46 -26.80 26.54 -2.15
N PRO A 47 -25.52 26.29 -2.51
CA PRO A 47 -24.88 26.97 -3.63
C PRO A 47 -25.66 26.74 -4.93
N GLN A 48 -25.74 27.76 -5.79
CA GLN A 48 -26.34 27.60 -7.11
C GLN A 48 -25.38 26.82 -8.02
N PHE A 49 -25.86 25.73 -8.62
CA PHE A 49 -25.11 24.94 -9.59
C PHE A 49 -26.05 24.38 -10.66
N GLU A 50 -25.48 23.99 -11.80
CA GLU A 50 -26.25 23.44 -12.91
C GLU A 50 -26.64 21.97 -12.66
N TYR A 51 -27.94 21.69 -12.75
CA TYR A 51 -28.50 20.35 -12.67
C TYR A 51 -28.35 19.62 -14.01
N THR A 52 -27.13 19.18 -14.30
CA THR A 52 -26.85 18.28 -15.43
C THR A 52 -27.17 16.83 -15.03
N PRO A 53 -27.53 15.95 -15.97
CA PRO A 53 -27.77 14.52 -15.69
C PRO A 53 -26.63 13.85 -14.89
N ARG A 54 -25.38 14.22 -15.20
CA ARG A 54 -24.19 13.74 -14.50
C ARG A 54 -24.10 14.27 -13.06
N SER A 55 -24.36 15.56 -12.84
CA SER A 55 -24.31 16.14 -11.49
C SER A 55 -25.44 15.61 -10.61
N VAL A 56 -26.64 15.45 -11.15
CA VAL A 56 -27.80 14.88 -10.46
C VAL A 56 -27.54 13.42 -10.09
N ALA A 57 -27.01 12.60 -10.99
CA ALA A 57 -26.70 11.19 -10.68
C ALA A 57 -25.66 11.08 -9.56
N TYR A 58 -24.61 11.90 -9.60
CA TYR A 58 -23.58 11.92 -8.55
C TYR A 58 -24.14 12.38 -7.20
N LEU A 59 -24.89 13.49 -7.18
CA LEU A 59 -25.48 14.02 -5.97
C LEU A 59 -26.55 13.11 -5.38
N HIS A 60 -27.34 12.43 -6.22
CA HIS A 60 -28.31 11.45 -5.76
C HIS A 60 -27.62 10.27 -5.08
N ASN A 61 -26.54 9.74 -5.67
CA ASN A 61 -25.75 8.68 -5.03
C ASN A 61 -25.15 9.14 -3.69
N LEU A 62 -24.65 10.37 -3.63
CA LEU A 62 -24.15 10.95 -2.39
C LEU A 62 -25.26 11.13 -1.34
N ALA A 63 -26.44 11.58 -1.76
CA ALA A 63 -27.61 11.72 -0.92
C ALA A 63 -28.02 10.37 -0.32
N THR A 64 -28.17 9.33 -1.14
CA THR A 64 -28.50 7.98 -0.69
C THR A 64 -27.46 7.44 0.30
N LEU A 65 -26.17 7.60 0.00
CA LEU A 65 -25.10 7.14 0.90
C LEU A 65 -25.10 7.89 2.22
N SER A 66 -25.27 9.22 2.20
CA SER A 66 -25.30 10.04 3.40
C SER A 66 -26.51 9.71 4.27
N GLN A 67 -27.70 9.56 3.70
CA GLN A 67 -28.92 9.19 4.41
C GLN A 67 -28.80 7.79 5.03
N ALA A 68 -28.27 6.82 4.29
CA ALA A 68 -28.02 5.48 4.81
C ALA A 68 -27.06 5.52 6.01
N LYS A 69 -25.98 6.32 5.92
CA LYS A 69 -25.03 6.50 7.02
C LYS A 69 -25.67 7.20 8.22
N THR A 70 -26.41 8.28 8.01
CA THR A 70 -27.12 9.01 9.07
C THR A 70 -28.13 8.12 9.78
N GLN A 71 -28.88 7.29 9.03
CA GLN A 71 -29.81 6.34 9.60
C GLN A 71 -29.10 5.25 10.42
N ALA A 72 -28.00 4.69 9.90
CA ALA A 72 -27.19 3.72 10.65
C ALA A 72 -26.63 4.33 11.95
N SER A 73 -26.12 5.57 11.89
CA SER A 73 -25.66 6.31 13.08
C SER A 73 -26.79 6.55 14.08
N LYS A 74 -28.00 6.89 13.61
CA LYS A 74 -29.17 7.09 14.47
C LYS A 74 -29.58 5.80 15.18
N ILE A 75 -29.60 4.67 14.47
CA ILE A 75 -29.89 3.35 15.04
C ILE A 75 -28.85 3.01 16.13
N LEU A 76 -27.56 3.17 15.82
CA LEU A 76 -26.49 2.89 16.77
C LEU A 76 -26.56 3.80 18.00
N ALA A 77 -26.88 5.07 17.83
CA ALA A 77 -27.07 6.00 18.93
C ALA A 77 -28.26 5.59 19.83
N SER A 78 -29.38 5.15 19.24
CA SER A 78 -30.52 4.65 20.01
C SER A 78 -30.20 3.36 20.76
N ASP A 79 -29.48 2.43 20.13
CA ASP A 79 -29.05 1.18 20.74
C ASP A 79 -28.12 1.44 21.94
N PHE A 80 -27.12 2.30 21.77
CA PHE A 80 -26.24 2.67 22.89
C PHE A 80 -26.97 3.38 24.03
N ARG A 81 -27.99 4.20 23.75
CA ARG A 81 -28.81 4.81 24.81
C ARG A 81 -29.60 3.76 25.59
N LEU A 82 -30.21 2.80 24.90
CA LEU A 82 -30.92 1.68 25.54
C LEU A 82 -29.97 0.84 26.39
N LYS A 83 -28.84 0.43 25.82
CA LYS A 83 -27.82 -0.35 26.51
C LYS A 83 -27.26 0.38 27.73
N ALA A 84 -27.04 1.70 27.63
CA ALA A 84 -26.63 2.51 28.76
C ALA A 84 -27.71 2.64 29.84
N ALA A 85 -28.99 2.67 29.48
CA ALA A 85 -30.09 2.66 30.44
C ALA A 85 -30.15 1.32 31.19
N GLU A 86 -29.99 0.20 30.47
CA GLU A 86 -29.92 -1.15 31.05
C GLU A 86 -28.73 -1.33 32.00
N TYR A 87 -27.53 -0.87 31.63
CA TYR A 87 -26.37 -0.93 32.53
C TYR A 87 -26.58 -0.08 33.79
N ARG A 88 -27.26 1.08 33.69
CA ARG A 88 -27.57 1.91 34.86
C ARG A 88 -28.58 1.23 35.78
N SER A 89 -29.63 0.63 35.24
CA SER A 89 -30.62 -0.10 36.06
C SER A 89 -30.00 -1.33 36.72
N GLN A 90 -29.17 -2.07 36.00
CA GLN A 90 -28.46 -3.22 36.54
C GLN A 90 -27.45 -2.82 37.63
N SER A 91 -26.72 -1.71 37.44
CA SER A 91 -25.83 -1.16 38.47
C SER A 91 -26.60 -0.76 39.73
N ALA A 92 -27.78 -0.14 39.59
CA ALA A 92 -28.64 0.19 40.71
C ALA A 92 -29.12 -1.07 41.46
N ARG A 93 -29.58 -2.10 40.73
CA ARG A 93 -30.00 -3.38 41.31
C ARG A 93 -28.87 -4.05 42.09
N ILE A 94 -27.65 -4.10 41.54
CA ILE A 94 -26.50 -4.71 42.22
C ILE A 94 -26.15 -3.91 43.48
N ARG A 95 -26.19 -2.57 43.42
CA ARG A 95 -25.93 -1.71 44.58
C ARG A 95 -26.91 -1.99 45.72
N GLU A 96 -28.20 -2.07 45.42
CA GLU A 96 -29.26 -2.37 46.38
C GLU A 96 -29.06 -3.76 47.01
N ILE A 97 -28.74 -4.78 46.21
CA ILE A 97 -28.43 -6.13 46.72
C ILE A 97 -27.23 -6.09 47.68
N LEU A 98 -26.15 -5.39 47.31
CA LEU A 98 -24.96 -5.27 48.15
C LEU A 98 -25.27 -4.53 49.45
N GLU A 99 -26.12 -3.50 49.40
CA GLU A 99 -26.58 -2.77 50.59
C GLU A 99 -27.37 -3.68 51.55
N HIS A 100 -28.28 -4.51 51.04
CA HIS A 100 -29.03 -5.47 51.84
C HIS A 100 -28.15 -6.56 52.49
N VAL A 101 -27.03 -6.92 51.87
CA VAL A 101 -26.07 -7.90 52.41
C VAL A 101 -25.01 -7.24 53.32
N GLY A 102 -25.07 -5.91 53.50
CA GLY A 102 -24.11 -5.16 54.32
C GLY A 102 -22.75 -4.94 53.65
N LEU A 103 -22.67 -5.12 52.33
CA LEU A 103 -21.48 -4.90 51.49
C LEU A 103 -21.59 -3.58 50.70
N ALA A 104 -22.31 -2.59 51.24
CA ALA A 104 -22.37 -1.26 50.64
C ALA A 104 -20.96 -0.66 50.53
N GLN A 105 -20.67 -0.05 49.37
CA GLN A 105 -19.36 0.55 49.10
C GLN A 105 -18.93 1.56 50.18
N GLU A 106 -19.89 2.35 50.67
CA GLU A 106 -19.72 3.36 51.74
C GLU A 106 -19.28 2.74 53.08
N GLY A 107 -19.63 1.48 53.32
CA GLY A 107 -19.31 0.76 54.56
C GLY A 107 -18.00 -0.03 54.50
N LEU A 108 -17.33 -0.08 53.34
CA LEU A 108 -16.11 -0.88 53.16
C LEU A 108 -14.85 -0.09 53.54
N PRO A 109 -13.88 -0.74 54.21
CA PRO A 109 -12.55 -0.15 54.41
C PRO A 109 -11.88 0.25 53.09
N SER A 110 -11.18 1.39 53.08
CA SER A 110 -10.57 1.96 51.86
C SER A 110 -9.57 1.02 51.16
N ASN A 111 -8.86 0.18 51.92
CA ASN A 111 -7.97 -0.85 51.37
C ASN A 111 -8.72 -1.94 50.58
N VAL A 112 -9.92 -2.30 51.03
CA VAL A 112 -10.78 -3.28 50.34
C VAL A 112 -11.31 -2.67 49.04
N VAL A 113 -11.79 -1.43 49.09
CA VAL A 113 -12.26 -0.70 47.90
C VAL A 113 -11.15 -0.60 46.85
N GLY A 114 -9.93 -0.21 47.27
CA GLY A 114 -8.78 -0.15 46.37
C GLY A 114 -8.44 -1.50 45.74
N SER A 115 -8.50 -2.59 46.53
CA SER A 115 -8.17 -3.94 46.05
C SER A 115 -9.20 -4.46 45.04
N VAL A 116 -10.50 -4.25 45.31
CA VAL A 116 -11.59 -4.61 44.38
C VAL A 116 -11.51 -3.79 43.09
N GLN A 117 -11.17 -2.50 43.18
CA GLN A 117 -10.98 -1.66 42.00
C GLN A 117 -9.83 -2.15 41.12
N VAL A 118 -8.69 -2.53 41.71
CA VAL A 118 -7.57 -3.13 40.97
C VAL A 118 -8.02 -4.44 40.31
N LEU A 119 -8.73 -5.30 41.03
CA LEU A 119 -9.22 -6.57 40.51
C LEU A 119 -10.16 -6.37 39.31
N ALA A 120 -11.10 -5.44 39.42
CA ALA A 120 -12.02 -5.09 38.33
C ALA A 120 -11.28 -4.50 37.11
N ASN A 121 -10.28 -3.65 37.34
CA ASN A 121 -9.47 -3.09 36.27
C ASN A 121 -8.67 -4.17 35.54
N VAL A 122 -8.05 -5.10 36.28
CA VAL A 122 -7.32 -6.23 35.68
C VAL A 122 -8.28 -7.16 34.95
N ALA A 123 -9.46 -7.45 35.50
CA ALA A 123 -10.47 -8.27 34.83
C ALA A 123 -10.92 -7.65 33.49
N ASN A 124 -11.18 -6.34 33.48
CA ASN A 124 -11.51 -5.60 32.26
C ASN A 124 -10.35 -5.61 31.24
N LEU A 125 -9.10 -5.45 31.71
CA LEU A 125 -7.92 -5.49 30.85
C LEU A 125 -7.73 -6.87 30.21
N LEU A 126 -7.94 -7.94 30.97
CA LEU A 126 -7.87 -9.31 30.51
C LEU A 126 -9.14 -9.75 29.76
N ASN A 127 -10.17 -8.90 29.73
CA ASN A 127 -11.49 -9.18 29.14
C ASN A 127 -12.13 -10.46 29.69
N ILE A 128 -12.05 -10.66 31.01
CA ILE A 128 -12.71 -11.76 31.73
C ILE A 128 -13.95 -11.26 32.46
N ARG A 129 -14.94 -12.14 32.65
CA ARG A 129 -16.25 -11.78 33.21
C ARG A 129 -16.39 -12.14 34.68
N ASP A 130 -15.62 -13.10 35.14
CA ASP A 130 -15.56 -13.60 36.49
C ASP A 130 -14.23 -13.20 37.15
N THR A 131 -14.25 -13.07 38.47
CA THR A 131 -13.06 -12.73 39.26
C THR A 131 -12.43 -13.96 39.90
N GLU A 132 -12.62 -15.15 39.32
CA GLU A 132 -11.98 -16.37 39.81
C GLU A 132 -10.49 -16.38 39.44
N LEU A 133 -9.67 -16.88 40.38
CA LEU A 133 -8.22 -16.96 40.19
C LEU A 133 -7.84 -17.80 38.95
N SER A 134 -8.56 -18.89 38.70
CA SER A 134 -8.42 -19.75 37.52
C SER A 134 -8.51 -18.94 36.22
N SER A 135 -9.54 -18.11 36.08
CA SER A 135 -9.78 -17.27 34.91
C SER A 135 -8.70 -16.22 34.71
N PHE A 136 -8.22 -15.60 35.79
CA PHE A 136 -7.07 -14.70 35.73
C PHE A 136 -5.82 -15.43 35.23
N LEU A 137 -5.51 -16.60 35.78
CA LEU A 137 -4.31 -17.36 35.42
C LEU A 137 -4.33 -17.80 33.95
N VAL A 138 -5.47 -18.27 33.45
CA VAL A 138 -5.63 -18.65 32.04
C VAL A 138 -5.44 -17.43 31.13
N ALA A 139 -6.14 -16.33 31.41
CA ALA A 139 -6.05 -15.12 30.57
C ALA A 139 -4.65 -14.50 30.57
N MET A 140 -3.97 -14.49 31.71
CA MET A 140 -2.56 -14.07 31.81
C MET A 140 -1.63 -15.00 31.04
N GLY A 141 -1.86 -16.32 31.10
CA GLY A 141 -1.13 -17.31 30.31
C GLY A 141 -1.27 -17.06 28.80
N ASP A 142 -2.50 -16.86 28.34
CA ASP A 142 -2.81 -16.58 26.93
C ASP A 142 -2.15 -15.28 26.44
N ILE A 143 -2.21 -14.21 27.24
CA ILE A 143 -1.54 -12.94 26.91
C ILE A 143 -0.02 -13.12 26.90
N SER A 144 0.53 -13.88 27.85
CA SER A 144 1.98 -14.14 27.91
C SER A 144 2.46 -14.92 26.69
N LEU A 145 1.74 -15.95 26.27
CA LEU A 145 2.05 -16.69 25.04
C LEU A 145 1.96 -15.80 23.80
N ARG A 146 0.88 -15.01 23.70
CA ARG A 146 0.73 -14.06 22.58
C ARG A 146 1.86 -13.03 22.55
N LYS A 147 2.25 -12.50 23.70
CA LYS A 147 3.38 -11.56 23.83
C LYS A 147 4.67 -12.20 23.33
N THR A 148 5.02 -13.40 23.80
CA THR A 148 6.20 -14.12 23.34
C THR A 148 6.18 -14.36 21.84
N GLY A 149 5.04 -14.78 21.28
CA GLY A 149 4.90 -14.98 19.83
C GLY A 149 5.07 -13.69 19.01
N VAL A 150 4.63 -12.54 19.53
CA VAL A 150 4.87 -11.23 18.89
C VAL A 150 6.34 -10.82 18.99
N GLU A 151 6.98 -11.04 20.14
CA GLU A 151 8.40 -10.75 20.35
C GLU A 151 9.30 -11.59 19.43
N GLU A 152 9.00 -12.88 19.27
CA GLU A 152 9.71 -13.77 18.35
C GLU A 152 9.58 -13.32 16.89
N LYS A 153 8.35 -13.00 16.44
CA LYS A 153 8.13 -12.46 15.09
C LYS A 153 8.89 -11.15 14.87
N ARG A 154 8.89 -10.27 15.88
CA ARG A 154 9.65 -9.01 15.83
C ARG A 154 11.15 -9.27 15.72
N ALA A 155 11.68 -10.21 16.49
CA ALA A 155 13.10 -10.59 16.44
C ALA A 155 13.48 -11.17 15.05
N LYS A 156 12.62 -12.02 14.48
CA LYS A 156 12.80 -12.58 13.14
C LYS A 156 12.83 -11.49 12.07
N VAL A 157 11.83 -10.62 12.05
CA VAL A 157 11.76 -9.50 11.10
C VAL A 157 12.96 -8.57 11.25
N GLN A 158 13.41 -8.31 12.48
CA GLN A 158 14.60 -7.49 12.72
C GLN A 158 15.87 -8.13 12.16
N LYS A 159 16.00 -9.46 12.26
CA LYS A 159 17.14 -10.21 11.69
C LYS A 159 17.11 -10.17 10.16
N GLU A 160 15.95 -10.46 9.56
CA GLU A 160 15.76 -10.41 8.10
C GLU A 160 16.02 -9.02 7.54
N SER A 161 15.54 -7.97 8.22
CA SER A 161 15.80 -6.57 7.87
C SER A 161 17.30 -6.25 7.85
N LYS A 162 18.06 -6.66 8.89
CA LYS A 162 19.52 -6.48 8.93
C LYS A 162 20.21 -7.17 7.75
N VAL A 163 19.85 -8.41 7.47
CA VAL A 163 20.41 -9.18 6.35
C VAL A 163 20.11 -8.51 5.01
N LEU A 164 18.88 -8.04 4.81
CA LEU A 164 18.49 -7.36 3.58
C LEU A 164 19.25 -6.04 3.40
N LEU A 165 19.40 -5.25 4.47
CA LEU A 165 20.20 -4.02 4.44
C LEU A 165 21.66 -4.28 4.05
N ASP A 166 22.26 -5.36 4.54
CA ASP A 166 23.63 -5.72 4.17
C ASP A 166 23.74 -6.14 2.70
N TYR A 167 22.76 -6.88 2.16
CA TYR A 167 22.70 -7.17 0.72
C TYR A 167 22.55 -5.89 -0.11
N THR A 168 21.67 -4.98 0.30
CA THR A 168 21.48 -3.70 -0.40
C THR A 168 22.77 -2.87 -0.38
N ARG A 169 23.48 -2.79 0.74
CA ARG A 169 24.78 -2.11 0.83
C ARG A 169 25.82 -2.72 -0.12
N LYS A 170 25.92 -4.05 -0.15
CA LYS A 170 26.83 -4.78 -1.06
C LYS A 170 26.49 -4.51 -2.53
N ALA A 171 25.20 -4.53 -2.88
CA ALA A 171 24.73 -4.23 -4.23
C ALA A 171 25.07 -2.79 -4.64
N ILE A 172 24.84 -1.81 -3.77
CA ILE A 172 25.18 -0.40 -4.01
C ILE A 172 26.70 -0.23 -4.21
N ALA A 173 27.52 -0.86 -3.36
CA ALA A 173 28.98 -0.80 -3.49
C ALA A 173 29.44 -1.38 -4.85
N ARG A 174 28.88 -2.53 -5.25
CA ARG A 174 29.22 -3.16 -6.53
C ARG A 174 28.75 -2.35 -7.72
N LEU A 175 27.54 -1.77 -7.66
CA LEU A 175 27.04 -0.87 -8.69
C LEU A 175 27.95 0.36 -8.84
N THR A 176 28.38 0.95 -7.72
CA THR A 176 29.28 2.11 -7.71
C THR A 176 30.62 1.77 -8.32
N TYR A 177 31.18 0.61 -7.99
CA TYR A 177 32.41 0.11 -8.60
C TYR A 177 32.28 -0.06 -10.12
N LEU A 178 31.23 -0.75 -10.57
CA LEU A 178 30.99 -0.97 -12.00
C LEU A 178 30.81 0.34 -12.77
N LYS A 179 30.09 1.32 -12.20
CA LYS A 179 29.95 2.65 -12.81
C LYS A 179 31.30 3.36 -12.97
N ARG A 180 32.19 3.24 -11.97
CA ARG A 180 33.54 3.81 -12.06
C ARG A 180 34.37 3.11 -13.12
N THR A 181 34.33 1.78 -13.19
CA THR A 181 35.07 1.02 -14.21
C THR A 181 34.57 1.34 -15.60
N LEU A 182 33.25 1.47 -15.79
CA LEU A 182 32.66 1.86 -17.07
C LEU A 182 33.15 3.25 -17.50
N ALA A 183 33.12 4.24 -16.59
CA ALA A 183 33.62 5.58 -16.89
C ALA A 183 35.11 5.57 -17.28
N GLN A 184 35.94 4.79 -16.57
CA GLN A 184 37.36 4.65 -16.94
C GLN A 184 37.55 4.04 -18.33
N LEU A 185 36.78 2.99 -18.66
CA LEU A 185 36.85 2.36 -19.98
C LEU A 185 36.38 3.32 -21.08
N GLU A 186 35.37 4.15 -20.82
CA GLU A 186 34.92 5.19 -21.74
C GLU A 186 36.01 6.25 -21.97
N ASP A 187 36.69 6.69 -20.90
CA ASP A 187 37.82 7.63 -20.99
C ASP A 187 39.03 7.04 -21.75
N ASP A 188 39.24 5.72 -21.65
CA ASP A 188 40.36 5.02 -22.31
C ASP A 188 40.15 4.79 -23.82
N ILE A 189 38.93 4.97 -24.36
CA ILE A 189 38.64 4.79 -25.80
C ILE A 189 39.39 5.83 -26.64
N ALA A 190 39.27 7.11 -26.32
CA ALA A 190 39.89 8.20 -27.08
C ALA A 190 41.43 8.07 -27.22
N PRO A 191 42.22 7.81 -26.15
CA PRO A 191 43.65 7.61 -26.29
C PRO A 191 43.99 6.34 -27.07
N CYS A 192 43.23 5.25 -26.93
CA CYS A 192 43.41 4.03 -27.72
C CYS A 192 43.19 4.29 -29.22
N GLU A 193 42.12 5.01 -29.58
CA GLU A 193 41.84 5.39 -30.97
C GLU A 193 42.93 6.29 -31.55
N ALA A 194 43.38 7.29 -30.79
CA ALA A 194 44.48 8.16 -31.21
C ALA A 194 45.79 7.38 -31.42
N GLN A 195 46.09 6.42 -30.53
CA GLN A 195 47.23 5.53 -30.70
C GLN A 195 47.08 4.66 -31.95
N MET A 196 45.90 4.09 -32.20
CA MET A 196 45.64 3.26 -33.37
C MET A 196 45.82 4.04 -34.68
N GLU A 197 45.32 5.28 -34.76
CA GLU A 197 45.51 6.14 -35.93
C GLU A 197 46.99 6.56 -36.11
N ASN A 198 47.74 6.79 -35.03
CA ASN A 198 49.18 6.99 -35.10
C ASN A 198 49.91 5.75 -35.66
N TRP A 199 49.52 4.54 -35.25
CA TRP A 199 50.12 3.31 -35.77
C TRP A 199 49.82 3.11 -37.25
N LYS A 200 48.58 3.38 -37.66
CA LYS A 200 48.13 3.31 -39.05
C LYS A 200 48.86 4.30 -39.96
N THR A 201 49.04 5.53 -39.52
CA THR A 201 49.81 6.55 -40.26
C THR A 201 51.29 6.16 -40.37
N ASN A 202 51.92 5.71 -39.28
CA ASN A 202 53.30 5.21 -39.30
C ASN A 202 53.47 4.01 -40.24
N LEU A 203 52.52 3.07 -40.25
CA LEU A 203 52.54 1.92 -41.15
C LEU A 203 52.46 2.35 -42.62
N ALA A 204 51.60 3.32 -42.94
CA ALA A 204 51.50 3.88 -44.29
C ALA A 204 52.81 4.54 -44.74
N VAL A 205 53.48 5.25 -43.84
CA VAL A 205 54.81 5.83 -44.11
C VAL A 205 55.86 4.74 -44.35
N MET A 206 55.87 3.67 -43.54
CA MET A 206 56.81 2.57 -43.71
C MET A 206 56.59 1.82 -45.03
N ALA A 207 55.33 1.56 -45.41
CA ALA A 207 55.00 0.95 -46.70
C ALA A 207 55.42 1.82 -47.89
N ALA A 208 55.29 3.15 -47.78
CA ALA A 208 55.77 4.07 -48.80
C ALA A 208 57.29 4.04 -48.93
N LYS A 209 58.01 4.02 -47.81
CA LYS A 209 59.48 3.89 -47.77
C LYS A 209 59.96 2.56 -48.34
N GLU A 210 59.29 1.46 -48.02
CA GLU A 210 59.59 0.14 -48.58
C GLU A 210 59.53 0.15 -50.11
N ARG A 211 58.44 0.69 -50.69
CA ARG A 211 58.31 0.83 -52.15
C ARG A 211 59.41 1.70 -52.75
N GLN A 212 59.74 2.81 -52.08
CA GLN A 212 60.84 3.67 -52.51
C GLN A 212 62.17 2.92 -52.53
N TYR A 213 62.48 2.15 -51.48
CA TYR A 213 63.72 1.36 -51.42
C TYR A 213 63.75 0.25 -52.46
N LEU A 214 62.64 -0.46 -52.69
CA LEU A 214 62.54 -1.45 -53.75
C LEU A 214 62.81 -0.83 -55.13
N GLN A 215 62.23 0.34 -55.40
CA GLN A 215 62.47 1.08 -56.63
C GLN A 215 63.94 1.51 -56.77
N GLN A 216 64.55 2.01 -55.69
CA GLN A 216 65.97 2.37 -55.68
C GLN A 216 66.87 1.14 -55.93
N CYS A 217 66.61 0.01 -55.28
CA CYS A 217 67.32 -1.25 -55.53
C CYS A 217 67.20 -1.70 -56.98
N ALA A 218 66.00 -1.62 -57.58
CA ALA A 218 65.78 -1.92 -58.99
C ALA A 218 66.59 -0.97 -59.91
N ASN A 219 66.60 0.33 -59.60
CA ASN A 219 67.36 1.32 -60.35
C ASN A 219 68.88 1.08 -60.25
N TYR A 220 69.41 0.80 -59.06
CA TYR A 220 70.82 0.48 -58.87
C TYR A 220 71.22 -0.81 -59.59
N LYS A 221 70.37 -1.85 -59.54
CA LYS A 221 70.58 -3.09 -60.28
C LYS A 221 70.63 -2.85 -61.79
N ALA A 222 69.73 -2.04 -62.33
CA ALA A 222 69.73 -1.67 -63.74
C ALA A 222 70.99 -0.86 -64.14
N MET A 223 71.45 0.05 -63.26
CA MET A 223 72.68 0.80 -63.47
C MET A 223 73.92 -0.10 -63.49
N LEU A 224 74.04 -1.02 -62.53
CA LEU A 224 75.14 -2.00 -62.47
C LEU A 224 75.18 -2.90 -63.72
N ASN A 225 74.03 -3.38 -64.17
CA ASN A 225 73.93 -4.15 -65.42
C ASN A 225 74.37 -3.33 -66.64
N ARG A 226 74.08 -2.02 -66.70
CA ARG A 226 74.50 -1.13 -67.80
C ARG A 226 76.01 -0.89 -67.82
N VAL A 227 76.68 -0.95 -66.67
CA VAL A 227 78.13 -0.79 -66.53
C VAL A 227 78.87 -2.13 -66.70
N GLY A 228 78.16 -3.21 -67.05
CA GLY A 228 78.75 -4.52 -67.36
C GLY A 228 79.09 -5.36 -66.13
N TYR A 229 78.57 -5.01 -64.95
CA TYR A 229 78.76 -5.78 -63.72
C TYR A 229 77.66 -6.85 -63.62
N THR A 230 77.95 -8.07 -64.06
CA THR A 230 77.13 -9.25 -63.75
C THR A 230 77.56 -9.82 -62.40
N PRO A 231 76.61 -10.19 -61.51
CA PRO A 231 76.94 -10.82 -60.25
C PRO A 231 77.23 -12.30 -60.50
N GLU A 232 78.36 -12.60 -61.15
CA GLU A 232 78.92 -13.95 -61.14
C GLU A 232 80.03 -14.01 -60.09
N ILE A 233 79.71 -14.70 -59.00
CA ILE A 233 80.55 -15.81 -58.53
C ILE A 233 79.79 -17.08 -58.91
#